data_AF-A0A9K3HAW4-F1
#
_entry.id   AF-A0A9K3HAW4-F1
#
_cell.length_a   1.000
_cell.length_b   1.000
_cell.length_c   1.000
_cell.angle_alpha   90.00
_cell.angle_beta   90.00
_cell.angle_gamma   90.00
#
_symmetry.space_group_name_H-M   'P 1'
#
loop_
_entity.id
_entity.type
_entity.pdbx_description
1 polymer ?
#
loop_
_entity_poly.entity_id
_entity_poly.type
_entity_poly.pdbx_seq_one_letter_code
_entity_poly.pdbx_strand_id
1 'polypeptide(L)'
;MPRDLLANRESENANLTGLALIGVDAVQDRGFEILRQVVDLKNSQPELTPALDICAEVYHVVVDSDVPSSREALRGGLAKFA
;
A
#
# COMPACT_ATOMS: atom_id res chain seq x y z
N MET A 1 -12.64 -11.58 7.69
CA MET A 1 -11.84 -11.22 6.51
C MET A 1 -11.61 -9.70 6.50
N PRO A 2 -10.46 -9.21 6.03
CA PRO A 2 -10.17 -7.78 5.86
C PRO A 2 -11.24 -7.07 5.03
N ARG A 3 -11.56 -5.80 5.37
CA ARG A 3 -12.61 -5.02 4.68
C ARG A 3 -12.31 -4.81 3.20
N ASP A 4 -11.04 -4.64 2.84
CA ASP A 4 -10.62 -4.37 1.46
C ASP A 4 -10.87 -5.57 0.54
N LEU A 5 -10.78 -6.80 1.08
CA LEU A 5 -11.14 -8.01 0.33
C LEU A 5 -12.65 -8.06 0.08
N LEU A 6 -13.46 -7.78 1.10
CA LEU A 6 -14.92 -7.81 0.98
C LEU A 6 -15.46 -6.73 0.01
N ALA A 7 -14.73 -5.62 -0.16
CA ALA A 7 -15.08 -4.55 -1.07
C ALA A 7 -14.68 -4.83 -2.53
N ASN A 8 -13.71 -5.73 -2.76
CA ASN A 8 -13.24 -6.06 -4.09
C ASN A 8 -14.01 -7.26 -4.66
N ARG A 9 -14.73 -7.05 -5.77
CA ARG A 9 -15.55 -8.08 -6.45
C ARG A 9 -14.72 -9.26 -6.98
N GLU A 10 -13.44 -9.05 -7.28
CA GLU A 10 -12.53 -10.10 -7.74
C GLU A 10 -12.13 -11.06 -6.61
N SER A 11 -12.35 -10.68 -5.35
CA SER A 11 -12.02 -11.52 -4.20
C SER A 11 -12.86 -12.81 -4.12
N GLU A 12 -14.09 -12.80 -4.65
CA GLU A 12 -15.04 -13.93 -4.54
C GLU A 12 -14.49 -15.21 -5.20
N ASN A 13 -13.72 -15.05 -6.28
CA ASN A 13 -13.18 -16.16 -7.06
C ASN A 13 -11.65 -16.27 -6.97
N ALA A 14 -11.01 -15.46 -6.11
CA ALA A 14 -9.56 -15.42 -5.98
C ALA A 14 -9.04 -16.60 -5.14
N ASN A 15 -7.94 -17.21 -5.59
CA ASN A 15 -7.16 -18.11 -4.74
C ASN A 15 -6.37 -17.29 -3.68
N LEU A 16 -5.67 -17.96 -2.77
CA LEU A 16 -4.95 -17.27 -1.68
C LEU A 16 -3.95 -16.23 -2.20
N THR A 17 -3.21 -16.55 -3.27
CA THR A 17 -2.30 -15.61 -3.93
C THR A 17 -3.04 -14.40 -4.51
N GLY A 18 -4.19 -14.61 -5.15
CA GLY A 18 -5.05 -13.53 -5.66
C GLY A 18 -5.57 -12.64 -4.55
N LEU A 19 -6.01 -13.20 -3.42
CA LEU A 19 -6.43 -12.43 -2.25
C LEU A 19 -5.26 -11.63 -1.65
N ALA A 20 -4.06 -12.21 -1.60
CA ALA A 20 -2.86 -11.51 -1.15
C ALA A 20 -2.50 -10.34 -2.07
N LEU A 21 -2.59 -10.53 -3.39
CA LEU A 21 -2.35 -9.47 -4.38
C LEU A 21 -3.38 -8.34 -4.23
N ILE A 22 -4.66 -8.64 -4.05
CA ILE A 22 -5.69 -7.63 -3.77
C ILE A 22 -5.35 -6.82 -2.50
N GLY A 23 -4.87 -7.49 -1.45
CA GLY A 23 -4.43 -6.82 -0.24
C GLY A 23 -3.22 -5.89 -0.47
N VAL A 24 -2.23 -6.34 -1.24
CA VAL A 24 -1.05 -5.53 -1.62
C VAL A 24 -1.46 -4.30 -2.44
N ASP A 25 -2.40 -4.46 -3.38
CA ASP A 25 -2.91 -3.36 -4.19
C ASP A 25 -3.68 -2.34 -3.33
N ALA A 26 -4.49 -2.79 -2.37
CA ALA A 26 -5.17 -1.90 -1.42
C ALA A 26 -4.19 -1.07 -0.57
N VAL A 27 -3.07 -1.68 -0.14
CA VAL A 27 -2.00 -0.97 0.57
C VAL A 27 -1.35 0.10 -0.34
N GLN A 28 -1.15 -0.21 -1.63
CA GLN A 28 -0.60 0.75 -2.58
C GLN A 28 -1.51 1.97 -2.74
N ASP A 29 -2.80 1.73 -3.00
CA ASP A 29 -3.78 2.79 -3.21
C ASP A 29 -3.88 3.70 -1.97
N ARG A 30 -3.91 3.09 -0.78
CA ARG A 30 -3.95 3.84 0.48
C ARG A 30 -2.67 4.62 0.73
N GLY A 31 -1.50 4.06 0.39
CA GLY A 31 -0.21 4.74 0.49
C GLY A 31 -0.17 6.01 -0.38
N PHE A 32 -0.63 5.94 -1.63
CA PHE A 32 -0.73 7.12 -2.50
C PHE A 32 -1.75 8.15 -2.00
N GLU A 33 -2.87 7.72 -1.44
CA GLU A 33 -3.84 8.63 -0.82
C GLU A 33 -3.20 9.40 0.35
N ILE A 34 -2.45 8.71 1.22
CA ILE A 34 -1.78 9.33 2.35
C ILE A 34 -0.70 10.31 1.89
N LEU A 35 0.10 9.97 0.87
CA LEU A 35 1.10 10.89 0.32
C LEU A 35 0.47 12.18 -0.19
N ARG A 36 -0.70 12.12 -0.83
CA ARG A 36 -1.45 13.33 -1.23
C ARG A 36 -1.90 14.14 -0.02
N GLN A 37 -2.45 13.49 1.01
CA GLN A 37 -2.86 14.16 2.24
C GLN A 37 -1.68 14.80 2.98
N VAL A 38 -0.49 14.18 2.94
CA VAL A 38 0.74 14.75 3.50
C VAL A 38 1.10 16.04 2.78
N VAL A 39 1.03 16.08 1.45
CA VAL A 39 1.27 17.31 0.66
C VAL A 39 0.27 18.41 1.05
N ASP A 40 -1.01 18.08 1.13
CA ASP A 40 -2.05 19.03 1.54
C ASP A 40 -1.84 19.56 2.96
N LEU A 41 -1.43 18.69 3.89
CA LEU A 41 -1.10 19.06 5.25
C LEU A 41 0.11 19.99 5.32
N LYS A 42 1.18 19.71 4.57
CA LYS A 42 2.36 20.60 4.50
C LYS A 42 2.01 22.00 3.99
N ASN A 43 1.08 22.08 3.03
CA ASN A 43 0.61 23.35 2.49
C ASN A 43 -0.25 24.13 3.50
N SER A 44 -1.08 23.43 4.29
CA SER A 44 -1.98 24.05 5.27
C SER A 44 -1.33 24.36 6.63
N GLN A 45 -0.31 23.58 7.01
CA GLN A 45 0.39 23.63 8.30
C GLN A 45 1.91 23.54 8.08
N PRO A 46 2.55 24.61 7.58
CA PRO A 46 3.98 24.60 7.26
C PRO A 46 4.88 24.26 8.45
N GLU A 47 4.46 24.55 9.67
CA GLU A 47 5.16 24.22 10.92
C GLU A 47 5.32 22.71 11.15
N LEU A 48 4.46 21.88 10.55
CA LEU A 48 4.54 20.42 10.64
C LEU A 48 5.45 19.80 9.58
N THR A 49 5.98 20.60 8.64
CA THR A 49 6.78 20.12 7.50
C THR A 49 7.87 19.11 7.88
N PRO A 50 8.71 19.32 8.92
CA PRO A 50 9.76 18.37 9.26
C PRO A 50 9.24 16.99 9.66
N ALA A 51 8.14 16.94 10.41
CA ALA A 51 7.52 15.68 10.79
C ALA A 51 6.83 15.00 9.59
N LEU A 52 6.19 15.80 8.74
CA LEU A 52 5.49 15.33 7.55
C LEU A 52 6.47 14.84 6.46
N ASP A 53 7.70 15.37 6.40
CA ASP A 53 8.77 14.85 5.55
C ASP A 53 9.17 13.42 5.94
N ILE A 54 9.34 13.16 7.25
CA ILE A 54 9.64 11.81 7.76
C ILE A 54 8.50 10.85 7.42
N CYS A 55 7.24 11.28 7.58
CA CYS A 55 6.08 10.49 7.17
C CYS A 55 6.11 10.19 5.67
N ALA A 56 6.37 11.19 4.83
CA ALA A 56 6.43 11.02 3.38
C ALA A 56 7.51 10.01 2.98
N GLU A 57 8.69 10.08 3.58
CA GLU A 57 9.80 9.14 3.32
C GLU A 57 9.38 7.68 3.60
N VAL A 58 8.77 7.43 4.76
CA VAL A 58 8.29 6.09 5.12
C VAL A 58 7.22 5.59 4.15
N TYR A 59 6.24 6.43 3.77
CA TYR A 59 5.22 6.02 2.83
C TYR A 59 5.75 5.82 1.41
N HIS A 60 6.76 6.59 0.99
CA HIS A 60 7.48 6.37 -0.26
C HIS A 60 8.15 4.99 -0.28
N VAL A 61 8.84 4.59 0.79
CA VAL A 61 9.41 3.23 0.89
C VAL A 61 8.33 2.16 0.71
N VAL A 62 7.16 2.34 1.35
CA VAL A 62 6.06 1.38 1.23
C VAL A 62 5.57 1.26 -0.22
N VAL A 63 5.25 2.38 -0.88
CA VAL A 63 4.62 2.35 -2.21
C VAL A 63 5.60 2.09 -3.35
N ASP A 64 6.85 2.53 -3.21
CA ASP A 64 7.87 2.48 -4.26
C ASP A 64 8.79 1.26 -4.13
N SER A 65 8.88 0.62 -2.95
CA SER A 65 9.75 -0.54 -2.71
C SER A 65 9.01 -1.77 -2.17
N ASP A 66 8.35 -1.65 -1.01
CA ASP A 66 7.81 -2.82 -0.31
C ASP A 66 6.64 -3.47 -1.04
N VAL A 67 5.73 -2.65 -1.60
CA VAL A 67 4.61 -3.10 -2.42
C VAL A 67 5.10 -3.79 -3.70
N PRO A 68 5.96 -3.19 -4.55
CA PRO A 68 6.51 -3.86 -5.72
C PRO A 68 7.21 -5.19 -5.39
N SER A 69 8.07 -5.19 -4.37
CA SER A 69 8.78 -6.38 -3.91
C SER A 69 7.82 -7.50 -3.48
N SER A 70 6.76 -7.15 -2.74
CA SER A 70 5.74 -8.10 -2.30
C SER A 70 4.93 -8.64 -3.48
N ARG A 71 4.55 -7.78 -4.43
CA ARG A 71 3.83 -8.18 -5.65
C ARG A 71 4.64 -9.14 -6.51
N GLU A 72 5.93 -8.85 -6.70
CA GLU A 72 6.86 -9.74 -7.41
C GLU A 72 7.02 -11.08 -6.70
N ALA A 73 7.17 -11.07 -5.37
CA ALA A 73 7.34 -12.29 -4.59
C ALA A 73 6.10 -13.21 -4.64
N LEU A 74 4.89 -12.62 -4.61
CA LEU A 74 3.64 -13.34 -4.74
C LEU A 74 3.46 -13.93 -6.15
N ARG A 75 3.81 -13.17 -7.20
CA ARG A 75 3.74 -13.66 -8.60
C ARG A 75 4.80 -14.71 -8.91
N GLY A 76 5.99 -14.56 -8.33
CA GLY A 76 7.12 -15.46 -8.52
C GLY A 76 7.05 -16.75 -7.70
N GLY A 77 6.04 -16.92 -6.83
CA GLY A 77 5.87 -18.13 -6.03
C GLY A 77 7.03 -18.39 -5.05
N LEU A 78 7.61 -17.33 -4.47
CA LEU A 78 8.67 -17.52 -3.47
C LEU A 78 8.12 -18.23 -2.23
N ALA A 79 8.75 -19.35 -1.84
CA ALA A 79 8.28 -20.27 -0.80
C ALA A 79 8.01 -19.65 0.59
N LYS A 80 8.48 -18.43 0.88
CA LYS A 80 8.11 -17.69 2.10
C LYS A 80 6.68 -17.11 2.07
N PHE A 81 6.05 -17.07 0.90
CA PHE A 81 4.71 -16.50 0.67
C PHE A 81 3.78 -17.40 -0.17
N ALA A 82 4.23 -18.61 -0.53
CA ALA A 82 3.46 -19.59 -1.31
C ALA A 82 2.71 -20.57 -0.41
#